data_AF-A0A372QYG3-F1
#
_entry.id   AF-A0A372QYG3-F1
#
_cell.length_a   1.000
_cell.length_b   1.000
_cell.length_c   1.000
_cell.angle_alpha   90.00
_cell.angle_beta   90.00
_cell.angle_gamma   90.00
#
_symmetry.space_group_name_H-M   'P 1'
#
loop_
_entity.id
_entity.type
_entity.pdbx_description
1 polymer ?
#
loop_
_entity_poly.entity_id
_entity_poly.type
_entity_poly.pdbx_seq_one_letter_code
_entity_poly.pdbx_strand_id
1 'polypeptide(L)'
;MEEFKLNEQELLINKLILNEELKERYKGYGLCKECKQPNISIMYWCKSCNSKHFQQNFKNWTSGNDEWIEYNRFKNVEYLAKGGFGTIYKAIWKDGYILVWDSENNQWKRKKNWMGHVNFTVVLKYLIQLIEWINKVQILKKITKGLNSIHEKGLIHRDFHCGNMLKDDDWTIITDLGL
;
A
#
# COMPACT_ATOMS: atom_id res chain seq x y z
N MET A 1 -15.44 27.43 -36.00
CA MET A 1 -14.00 27.69 -35.77
C MET A 1 -13.36 26.70 -34.78
N GLU A 2 -14.15 25.99 -33.96
CA GLU A 2 -13.63 24.95 -33.04
C GLU A 2 -13.43 23.58 -33.71
N GLU A 3 -14.27 23.18 -34.68
CA GLU A 3 -14.13 21.90 -35.40
C GLU A 3 -12.82 21.78 -36.21
N PHE A 4 -12.28 22.90 -36.70
CA PHE A 4 -11.09 22.90 -37.55
C PHE A 4 -9.79 22.65 -36.75
N LYS A 5 -9.73 23.06 -35.48
CA LYS A 5 -8.55 22.86 -34.60
C LYS A 5 -8.43 21.42 -34.07
N LEU A 6 -9.56 20.75 -33.87
CA LEU A 6 -9.59 19.36 -33.39
C LEU A 6 -8.98 18.40 -34.43
N ASN A 7 -9.28 18.65 -35.71
CA ASN A 7 -8.91 17.79 -36.82
C ASN A 7 -7.39 17.84 -37.15
N GLU A 8 -6.75 19.01 -37.02
CA GLU A 8 -5.29 19.14 -37.19
C GLU A 8 -4.49 18.47 -36.07
N GLN A 9 -4.93 18.61 -34.81
CA GLN A 9 -4.27 17.96 -33.68
C GLN A 9 -4.34 16.43 -33.77
N GLU A 10 -5.49 15.90 -34.20
CA GLU A 10 -5.67 14.47 -34.42
C GLU A 10 -4.77 13.95 -35.56
N LEU A 11 -4.63 14.72 -36.64
CA LEU A 11 -3.76 14.39 -37.77
C LEU A 11 -2.27 14.35 -37.38
N LEU A 12 -1.84 15.24 -36.48
CA LEU A 12 -0.46 15.30 -35.96
C LEU A 12 -0.15 14.13 -35.02
N ILE A 13 -1.08 13.79 -34.12
CA ILE A 13 -0.91 12.70 -33.15
C ILE A 13 -0.85 11.35 -33.87
N ASN A 14 -1.69 11.14 -34.90
CA ASN A 14 -1.67 9.93 -35.72
C ASN A 14 -0.34 9.73 -36.48
N LYS A 15 0.40 10.82 -36.78
CA LYS A 15 1.73 10.78 -37.40
C LYS A 15 2.85 10.51 -36.39
N LEU A 16 2.70 10.94 -35.13
CA LEU A 16 3.73 10.84 -34.09
C LEU A 16 3.69 9.53 -33.30
N ILE A 17 2.50 8.98 -33.06
CA ILE A 17 2.34 7.70 -32.36
C ILE A 17 2.39 6.58 -33.39
N LEU A 18 3.54 5.95 -33.60
CA LEU A 18 3.70 4.86 -34.59
C LEU A 18 3.14 3.51 -34.11
N ASN A 19 2.96 3.35 -32.80
CA ASN A 19 2.44 2.13 -32.20
C ASN A 19 0.89 2.13 -32.26
N GLU A 20 0.31 1.19 -33.01
CA GLU A 20 -1.15 1.06 -33.19
C GLU A 20 -1.90 0.87 -31.85
N GLU A 21 -1.34 0.12 -30.89
CA GLU A 21 -1.93 -0.05 -29.55
C GLU A 21 -2.00 1.29 -28.80
N LEU A 22 -0.98 2.12 -28.95
CA LEU A 22 -0.96 3.47 -28.35
C LEU A 22 -1.91 4.43 -29.07
N LYS A 23 -2.11 4.28 -30.39
CA LYS A 23 -3.12 5.05 -31.13
C LYS A 23 -4.52 4.71 -30.67
N GLU A 24 -4.85 3.42 -30.51
CA GLU A 24 -6.16 2.99 -30.01
C GLU A 24 -6.40 3.50 -28.59
N ARG A 25 -5.40 3.40 -27.71
CA ARG A 25 -5.49 3.97 -26.36
C ARG A 25 -5.70 5.47 -26.36
N TYR A 26 -5.00 6.20 -27.23
CA TYR A 26 -5.18 7.63 -27.38
C TYR A 26 -6.62 7.95 -27.81
N LYS A 27 -7.14 7.27 -28.84
CA LYS A 27 -8.51 7.46 -29.32
C LYS A 27 -9.55 7.12 -28.25
N GLY A 28 -9.33 6.06 -27.47
CA GLY A 28 -10.26 5.62 -26.43
C GLY A 28 -10.22 6.45 -25.15
N TYR A 29 -9.04 6.89 -24.72
CA TYR A 29 -8.80 7.40 -23.35
C TYR A 29 -8.12 8.77 -23.29
N GLY A 30 -7.74 9.34 -24.44
CA GLY A 30 -7.02 10.60 -24.54
C GLY A 30 -5.58 10.54 -24.02
N LEU A 31 -4.93 11.71 -24.00
CA LEU A 31 -3.56 11.86 -23.49
C LEU A 31 -3.54 12.29 -22.02
N CYS A 32 -2.50 11.85 -21.31
CA CYS A 32 -2.19 12.30 -19.96
C CYS A 32 -1.86 13.80 -19.97
N LYS A 33 -2.42 14.55 -19.00
CA LYS A 33 -2.17 15.99 -18.87
C LYS A 33 -0.71 16.33 -18.57
N GLU A 34 -0.01 15.45 -17.83
CA GLU A 34 1.36 15.66 -17.37
C GLU A 34 2.41 15.25 -18.42
N CYS A 35 2.43 13.98 -18.83
CA CYS A 35 3.50 13.44 -19.70
C CYS A 35 3.11 13.31 -21.18
N LYS A 36 1.87 13.66 -21.54
CA LYS A 36 1.31 13.58 -22.89
C LYS A 36 1.30 12.17 -23.52
N GLN A 37 1.54 11.12 -22.73
CA GLN A 37 1.37 9.73 -23.18
C GLN A 37 -0.10 9.31 -23.12
N PRO A 38 -0.56 8.35 -23.95
CA PRO A 38 -1.92 7.83 -23.88
C PRO A 38 -2.28 7.29 -22.51
N ASN A 39 -3.48 7.61 -22.03
CA ASN A 39 -4.02 7.02 -20.80
C ASN A 39 -4.41 5.56 -21.04
N ILE A 40 -4.57 4.80 -19.95
CA ILE A 40 -4.96 3.38 -20.01
C ILE A 40 -6.41 3.14 -19.59
N SER A 41 -7.14 4.19 -19.20
CA SER A 41 -8.55 4.07 -18.84
C SER A 41 -9.32 5.35 -19.10
N ILE A 42 -10.64 5.22 -19.24
CA ILE A 42 -11.61 6.32 -19.34
C ILE A 42 -11.55 7.31 -18.16
N MET A 43 -10.89 6.94 -17.07
CA MET A 43 -10.68 7.81 -15.90
C MET A 43 -9.46 8.70 -16.06
N TYR A 44 -8.85 8.72 -17.24
CA TYR A 44 -7.61 9.43 -17.53
C TYR A 44 -6.43 8.93 -16.68
N TRP A 45 -6.40 7.62 -16.40
CA TRP A 45 -5.31 7.01 -15.64
C TRP A 45 -4.06 6.89 -16.50
N CYS A 46 -2.99 7.58 -16.10
CA CYS A 46 -1.66 7.41 -16.69
C CYS A 46 -0.79 6.52 -15.81
N LYS A 47 -0.43 5.33 -16.31
CA LYS A 47 0.39 4.36 -15.56
C LYS A 47 1.70 4.99 -15.07
N SER A 48 2.44 5.66 -15.95
CA SER A 48 3.77 6.21 -15.63
C SER A 48 3.70 7.34 -14.59
N CYS A 49 2.84 8.34 -14.80
CA CYS A 49 2.72 9.47 -13.88
C CYS A 49 2.17 9.03 -12.52
N ASN A 50 1.07 8.27 -12.51
CA ASN A 50 0.46 7.83 -11.26
C ASN A 50 1.41 6.93 -10.45
N SER A 51 2.19 6.05 -11.10
CA SER A 51 3.23 5.28 -10.40
C SER A 51 4.30 6.17 -9.76
N LYS A 52 4.74 7.25 -10.42
CA LYS A 52 5.69 8.21 -9.84
C LYS A 52 5.08 8.94 -8.64
N HIS A 53 3.83 9.39 -8.76
CA HIS A 53 3.12 10.05 -7.65
C HIS A 53 2.99 9.12 -6.44
N PHE A 54 2.64 7.85 -6.65
CA PHE A 54 2.64 6.86 -5.55
C PHE A 54 4.02 6.70 -4.91
N GLN A 55 5.08 6.53 -5.71
CA GLN A 55 6.44 6.37 -5.19
C GLN A 55 6.92 7.59 -4.39
N GLN A 56 6.61 8.80 -4.87
CA GLN A 56 6.96 10.04 -4.19
C GLN A 56 6.17 10.20 -2.89
N ASN A 57 4.87 9.93 -2.93
CA ASN A 57 4.00 10.02 -1.76
C ASN A 57 4.31 8.95 -0.71
N PHE A 58 4.89 7.82 -1.09
CA PHE A 58 5.23 6.74 -0.16
C PHE A 58 6.15 7.21 0.98
N LYS A 59 7.06 8.16 0.71
CA LYS A 59 7.93 8.75 1.74
C LYS A 59 7.16 9.50 2.82
N ASN A 60 5.96 9.98 2.47
CA ASN A 60 5.08 10.71 3.37
C ASN A 60 4.05 9.77 4.02
N TRP A 61 4.12 8.45 3.84
CA TRP A 61 3.15 7.53 4.45
C TRP A 61 3.55 7.18 5.89
N THR A 62 3.25 8.07 6.83
CA THR A 62 3.28 7.81 8.27
C THR A 62 1.92 7.31 8.74
N SER A 63 1.87 6.58 9.87
CA SER A 63 0.63 6.03 10.45
C SER A 63 -0.43 7.06 10.86
N GLY A 64 -0.19 8.35 10.63
CA GLY A 64 -1.12 9.46 10.84
C GLY A 64 -1.48 10.26 9.59
N ASN A 65 -1.08 9.81 8.38
CA ASN A 65 -1.42 10.50 7.13
C ASN A 65 -2.62 9.84 6.42
N ASP A 66 -3.37 10.62 5.64
CA ASP A 66 -4.64 10.23 4.99
C ASP A 66 -4.56 9.01 4.05
N GLU A 67 -3.35 8.63 3.62
CA GLU A 67 -3.09 7.47 2.77
C GLU A 67 -2.77 6.19 3.57
N TRP A 68 -2.41 6.31 4.87
CA TRP A 68 -2.49 5.19 5.80
C TRP A 68 -3.95 4.98 6.16
N ILE A 69 -4.51 3.91 5.63
CA ILE A 69 -5.92 3.61 5.84
C ILE A 69 -6.05 2.84 7.15
N GLU A 70 -6.43 3.54 8.21
CA GLU A 70 -6.78 2.91 9.48
C GLU A 70 -7.83 1.81 9.27
N TYR A 71 -7.71 0.71 10.01
CA TYR A 71 -8.61 -0.44 9.87
C TYR A 71 -10.10 -0.05 10.04
N ASN A 72 -10.38 0.93 10.91
CA ASN A 72 -11.72 1.47 11.13
C ASN A 72 -12.33 2.16 9.88
N ARG A 73 -11.55 2.44 8.84
CA ARG A 73 -12.02 3.00 7.55
C ARG A 73 -12.50 1.92 6.59
N PHE A 74 -12.43 0.64 6.97
CA PHE A 74 -13.03 -0.48 6.26
C PHE A 74 -14.37 -0.90 6.89
N LYS A 75 -15.30 -1.39 6.06
CA LYS A 75 -16.56 -2.03 6.46
C LYS A 75 -16.67 -3.40 5.78
N ASN A 76 -17.49 -4.29 6.34
CA ASN A 76 -17.79 -5.61 5.77
C ASN A 76 -16.51 -6.36 5.37
N VAL A 77 -15.59 -6.50 6.33
CA VAL A 77 -14.34 -7.25 6.11
C VAL A 77 -14.67 -8.73 6.09
N GLU A 78 -14.53 -9.35 4.92
CA GLU A 78 -14.86 -10.74 4.62
C GLU A 78 -13.59 -11.50 4.26
N TYR A 79 -13.39 -12.68 4.84
CA TYR A 79 -12.29 -13.57 4.43
C TYR A 79 -12.56 -14.14 3.04
N LEU A 80 -11.54 -14.15 2.17
CA LEU A 80 -11.62 -14.76 0.84
C LEU A 80 -10.79 -16.04 0.73
N ALA A 81 -9.52 -15.98 1.11
CA ALA A 81 -8.59 -17.09 0.92
C ALA A 81 -7.33 -16.93 1.78
N LYS A 82 -6.63 -18.05 2.02
CA LYS A 82 -5.28 -18.09 2.61
C LYS A 82 -4.38 -18.93 1.73
N GLY A 83 -3.19 -18.44 1.45
CA GLY A 83 -2.15 -19.17 0.73
C GLY A 83 -0.77 -18.89 1.32
N GLY A 84 0.28 -19.44 0.71
CA GLY A 84 1.66 -19.30 1.21
C GLY A 84 2.18 -17.85 1.27
N PHE A 85 1.53 -16.91 0.58
CA PHE A 85 1.94 -15.50 0.50
C PHE A 85 1.05 -14.53 1.29
N GLY A 86 0.13 -15.05 2.12
CA GLY A 86 -0.74 -14.20 2.93
C GLY A 86 -2.18 -14.68 3.02
N THR A 87 -2.95 -13.93 3.79
CA THR A 87 -4.40 -14.04 3.89
C THR A 87 -5.05 -12.89 3.15
N ILE A 88 -6.04 -13.20 2.33
CA ILE A 88 -6.77 -12.24 1.50
C ILE A 88 -8.14 -12.02 2.11
N TYR A 89 -8.47 -10.75 2.31
CA TYR A 89 -9.79 -10.29 2.72
C TYR A 89 -10.37 -9.36 1.65
N LYS A 90 -11.68 -9.26 1.65
CA LYS A 90 -12.48 -8.30 0.90
C LYS A 90 -13.05 -7.30 1.88
N ALA A 91 -13.06 -6.01 1.56
CA ALA A 91 -13.68 -5.00 2.39
C ALA A 91 -14.23 -3.83 1.59
N ILE A 92 -15.14 -3.07 2.16
CA ILE A 92 -15.61 -1.78 1.65
C ILE A 92 -14.73 -0.67 2.21
N TRP A 93 -14.11 0.13 1.35
CA TRP A 93 -13.35 1.31 1.78
C TRP A 93 -14.27 2.54 1.88
N LYS A 94 -14.42 3.12 3.08
CA LYS A 94 -15.36 4.22 3.36
C LYS A 94 -15.09 5.51 2.56
N ASP A 95 -13.85 5.74 2.14
CA ASP A 95 -13.45 6.97 1.45
C ASP A 95 -13.63 6.90 -0.06
N GLY A 96 -13.91 5.69 -0.56
CA GLY A 96 -14.00 5.42 -1.97
C GLY A 96 -12.64 5.18 -2.62
N TYR A 97 -12.70 4.74 -3.87
CA TYR A 97 -11.52 4.38 -4.65
C TYR A 97 -10.86 5.61 -5.26
N ILE A 98 -9.55 5.49 -5.47
CA ILE A 98 -8.72 6.50 -6.12
C ILE A 98 -9.10 6.55 -7.62
N LEU A 99 -9.38 7.74 -8.13
CA LEU A 99 -9.71 7.97 -9.54
C LEU A 99 -8.49 8.44 -10.32
N VAL A 100 -7.89 9.54 -9.87
CA VAL A 100 -6.87 10.28 -10.59
C VAL A 100 -6.14 11.20 -9.62
N TRP A 101 -4.89 11.49 -9.92
CA TRP A 101 -4.12 12.49 -9.19
C TRP A 101 -4.59 13.91 -9.53
N ASP A 102 -4.82 14.72 -8.51
CA ASP A 102 -5.01 16.16 -8.65
C ASP A 102 -3.66 16.86 -8.48
N SER A 103 -3.03 17.20 -9.60
CA SER A 103 -1.75 17.92 -9.59
C SER A 103 -1.87 19.35 -9.06
N GLU A 104 -3.05 19.96 -9.10
CA GLU A 104 -3.25 21.33 -8.60
C GLU A 104 -3.26 21.36 -7.08
N ASN A 105 -3.91 20.36 -6.47
CA ASN A 105 -4.06 20.26 -5.03
C ASN A 105 -3.09 19.25 -4.37
N ASN A 106 -2.21 18.62 -5.16
CA ASN A 106 -1.30 17.55 -4.72
C ASN A 106 -1.98 16.46 -3.88
N GLN A 107 -3.16 16.00 -4.33
CA GLN A 107 -3.94 14.99 -3.62
C GLN A 107 -4.68 14.05 -4.57
N TRP A 108 -5.07 12.87 -4.10
CA TRP A 108 -5.86 11.91 -4.88
C TRP A 108 -7.34 12.29 -4.89
N LYS A 109 -7.94 12.37 -6.09
CA LYS A 109 -9.41 12.45 -6.20
C LYS A 109 -10.02 11.07 -5.97
N ARG A 110 -11.06 11.02 -5.14
CA ARG A 110 -11.73 9.79 -4.73
C ARG A 110 -13.21 9.82 -5.05
N LYS A 111 -13.81 8.64 -5.31
CA LYS A 111 -15.26 8.51 -5.50
C LYS A 111 -15.80 7.32 -4.72
N LYS A 112 -16.95 7.51 -4.07
CA LYS A 112 -17.64 6.45 -3.33
C LYS A 112 -18.50 5.54 -4.21
N ASN A 113 -19.03 6.09 -5.30
CA ASN A 113 -20.00 5.42 -6.17
C ASN A 113 -19.44 5.25 -7.59
N TRP A 114 -19.67 4.07 -8.17
CA TRP A 114 -19.33 3.77 -9.57
C TRP A 114 -20.58 3.33 -10.31
N MET A 115 -21.04 4.08 -11.33
CA MET A 115 -22.18 3.70 -12.20
C MET A 115 -23.37 3.04 -11.47
N GLY A 116 -23.82 3.61 -10.35
CA GLY A 116 -24.94 3.06 -9.56
C GLY A 116 -24.58 1.97 -8.54
N HIS A 117 -23.36 1.40 -8.57
CA HIS A 117 -22.85 0.57 -7.49
C HIS A 117 -22.47 1.44 -6.29
N VAL A 118 -23.11 1.14 -5.16
CA VAL A 118 -22.84 1.75 -3.86
C VAL A 118 -21.69 1.00 -3.21
N ASN A 119 -20.66 1.73 -2.80
CA ASN A 119 -19.45 1.25 -2.13
C ASN A 119 -18.48 0.44 -3.01
N PHE A 120 -17.22 0.89 -3.03
CA PHE A 120 -16.15 0.18 -3.73
C PHE A 120 -15.51 -0.87 -2.83
N THR A 121 -15.44 -2.09 -3.35
CA THR A 121 -14.78 -3.21 -2.70
C THR A 121 -13.28 -3.15 -2.99
N VAL A 122 -12.46 -3.20 -1.94
CA VAL A 122 -11.01 -3.38 -2.02
C VAL A 122 -10.61 -4.78 -1.57
N VAL A 123 -9.52 -5.28 -2.13
CA VAL A 123 -8.87 -6.52 -1.70
C VAL A 123 -7.75 -6.14 -0.73
N LEU A 124 -7.86 -6.62 0.50
CA LEU A 124 -6.85 -6.43 1.55
C LEU A 124 -5.97 -7.68 1.58
N LYS A 125 -4.66 -7.50 1.39
CA LYS A 125 -3.69 -8.59 1.52
C LYS A 125 -2.95 -8.44 2.86
N TYR A 126 -3.21 -9.38 3.76
CA TYR A 126 -2.48 -9.50 5.01
C TYR A 126 -1.27 -10.42 4.81
N LEU A 127 -0.06 -9.87 4.94
CA LEU A 127 1.18 -10.60 4.67
C LEU A 127 1.62 -11.42 5.88
N ILE A 128 1.96 -12.70 5.66
CA ILE A 128 2.52 -13.58 6.71
C ILE A 128 3.79 -12.99 7.33
N GLN A 129 4.61 -12.29 6.55
CA GLN A 129 5.82 -11.61 7.04
C GLN A 129 5.53 -10.59 8.15
N LEU A 130 4.35 -9.95 8.15
CA LEU A 130 3.96 -9.04 9.23
C LEU A 130 3.73 -9.79 10.55
N ILE A 131 3.13 -11.00 10.50
CA ILE A 131 2.97 -11.87 11.67
C ILE A 131 4.34 -12.26 12.22
N GLU A 132 5.26 -12.68 11.36
CA GLU A 132 6.62 -13.02 11.77
C GLU A 132 7.33 -11.84 12.45
N TRP A 133 7.15 -10.63 11.92
CA TRP A 133 7.74 -9.42 12.49
C TRP A 133 7.14 -9.08 13.85
N ILE A 134 5.82 -9.19 14.00
CA ILE A 134 5.13 -9.02 15.29
C ILE A 134 5.66 -10.04 16.31
N ASN A 135 5.83 -11.30 15.91
CA ASN A 135 6.38 -12.34 16.77
C ASN A 135 7.81 -12.01 17.22
N LYS A 136 8.67 -11.54 16.31
CA LYS A 136 10.03 -11.09 16.64
C LYS A 136 10.03 -9.96 17.67
N VAL A 137 9.14 -8.97 17.50
CA VAL A 137 8.99 -7.85 18.44
C VAL A 137 8.50 -8.33 19.82
N GLN A 138 7.55 -9.26 19.86
CA GLN A 138 7.05 -9.82 21.13
C GLN A 138 8.16 -10.58 21.86
N ILE A 139 8.97 -11.36 21.16
CA ILE A 139 10.13 -12.05 21.72
C ILE A 139 11.12 -11.03 22.30
N LEU A 140 11.45 -9.98 21.56
CA LEU A 140 12.35 -8.91 22.04
C LEU A 140 11.80 -8.24 23.31
N LYS A 141 10.51 -7.93 23.37
CA LYS A 141 9.88 -7.35 24.58
C LYS A 141 9.98 -8.29 25.78
N LYS A 142 9.80 -9.60 25.60
CA LYS A 142 9.96 -10.60 26.67
C LYS A 142 11.41 -10.64 27.16
N ILE A 143 12.39 -10.62 26.25
CA ILE A 143 13.81 -10.56 26.58
C ILE A 143 14.14 -9.30 27.38
N THR A 144 13.70 -8.13 26.92
CA THR A 144 13.96 -6.86 27.63
C THR A 144 13.37 -6.88 29.04
N LYS A 145 12.16 -7.44 29.21
CA LYS A 145 11.56 -7.61 30.55
C LYS A 145 12.38 -8.53 31.45
N GLY A 146 12.82 -9.69 30.93
CA GLY A 146 13.65 -10.63 31.67
C GLY A 146 14.99 -10.02 32.12
N LEU A 147 15.69 -9.32 31.21
CA LEU A 147 16.92 -8.60 31.54
C LEU A 147 16.69 -7.50 32.57
N ASN A 148 15.60 -6.74 32.44
CA ASN A 148 15.24 -5.72 33.41
C ASN A 148 15.02 -6.30 34.81
N SER A 149 14.33 -7.44 34.94
CA SER A 149 14.15 -8.12 36.24
C SER A 149 15.45 -8.64 36.85
N ILE A 150 16.46 -8.98 36.03
CA ILE A 150 17.80 -9.34 36.52
C ILE A 150 18.51 -8.09 37.03
N HIS A 151 18.47 -7.00 36.27
CA HIS A 151 19.08 -5.72 36.64
C HIS A 151 18.46 -5.11 37.90
N GLU A 152 17.14 -5.22 38.09
CA GLU A 152 16.44 -4.77 39.30
C GLU A 152 16.92 -5.49 40.57
N LYS A 153 17.46 -6.71 40.43
CA LYS A 153 18.08 -7.46 41.53
C LYS A 153 19.57 -7.10 41.74
N GLY A 154 20.09 -6.11 41.01
CA GLY A 154 21.50 -5.72 41.05
C GLY A 154 22.43 -6.70 40.34
N LEU A 155 21.89 -7.64 39.57
CA LEU A 155 22.65 -8.67 38.87
C LEU A 155 22.87 -8.27 37.41
N ILE A 156 23.90 -8.84 36.78
CA ILE A 156 24.20 -8.70 35.36
C ILE A 156 24.35 -10.12 34.81
N HIS A 157 23.67 -10.45 33.70
CA HIS A 157 23.66 -11.81 33.14
C HIS A 157 25.05 -12.28 32.66
N ARG A 158 25.93 -11.36 32.24
CA ARG A 158 27.34 -11.55 31.83
C ARG A 158 27.61 -12.46 30.62
N ASP A 159 26.74 -13.42 30.33
CA ASP A 159 26.85 -14.33 29.19
C ASP A 159 25.52 -14.45 28.41
N PHE A 160 24.93 -13.30 28.08
CA PHE A 160 23.65 -13.28 27.37
C PHE A 160 23.84 -13.55 25.88
N HIS A 161 23.41 -14.72 25.41
CA HIS A 161 23.36 -15.09 24.00
C HIS A 161 22.16 -16.01 23.70
N CYS A 162 21.90 -16.27 22.42
CA CYS A 162 20.75 -17.07 21.98
C CYS A 162 20.72 -18.52 22.48
N GLY A 163 21.85 -19.06 22.95
CA GLY A 163 21.94 -20.40 23.55
C GLY A 163 21.47 -20.42 25.01
N ASN A 164 21.48 -19.26 25.67
CA ASN A 164 20.98 -19.06 27.04
C ASN A 164 19.53 -18.53 27.04
N MET A 165 18.80 -18.80 25.95
CA MET A 165 17.41 -18.43 25.78
C MET A 165 16.58 -19.68 25.52
N LEU A 166 15.73 -20.04 26.48
CA LEU A 166 14.71 -21.06 26.26
C LEU A 166 13.46 -20.40 25.68
N LYS A 167 12.99 -20.94 24.56
CA LYS A 167 11.75 -20.52 23.89
C LYS A 167 10.82 -21.71 23.75
N ASP A 168 9.59 -21.50 24.21
CA ASP A 168 8.43 -22.33 23.91
C ASP A 168 7.36 -21.47 23.22
N ASP A 169 6.25 -22.08 22.78
CA ASP A 169 5.17 -21.37 22.09
C ASP A 169 4.58 -20.23 22.94
N ASP A 170 4.55 -20.40 24.27
CA ASP A 170 3.94 -19.43 25.19
C ASP A 170 4.95 -18.52 25.92
N TRP A 171 6.20 -18.96 26.12
CA TRP A 171 7.17 -18.25 26.97
C TRP A 171 8.57 -18.17 26.36
N THR A 172 9.29 -17.11 26.75
CA THR A 172 10.71 -16.92 26.44
C THR A 172 11.38 -16.53 27.74
N ILE A 173 12.27 -17.38 28.22
CA ILE A 173 12.97 -17.23 29.50
C ILE A 173 14.46 -17.14 29.23
N ILE A 174 15.10 -16.22 29.95
CA ILE A 174 16.55 -16.07 29.97
C ILE A 174 17.08 -17.03 31.06
N THR A 175 17.96 -17.94 30.67
CA THR A 175 18.47 -19.02 31.52
C THR A 175 19.98 -18.92 31.67
N ASP A 176 20.52 -19.69 32.62
CA ASP A 176 21.96 -19.76 32.88
C ASP A 176 22.58 -18.38 33.12
N LEU A 177 22.39 -17.87 34.35
CA LEU A 177 22.80 -16.52 34.75
C LEU A 177 24.33 -16.33 34.82
N GLY A 178 25.13 -17.27 34.31
CA GLY A 178 26.59 -17.16 34.21
C GLY A 178 27.26 -16.88 35.56
N LEU A 179 26.84 -17.61 36.60
CA LEU A 179 27.49 -17.58 37.93
C LEU A 179 28.80 -18.36 37.92
#